data_AF-A2DL15-F1
#
_entry.id   AF-A2DL15-F1
#
_cell.length_a   1.000
_cell.length_b   1.000
_cell.length_c   1.000
_cell.angle_alpha   90.00
_cell.angle_beta   90.00
_cell.angle_gamma   90.00
#
_symmetry.space_group_name_H-M   'P 1'
#
loop_
_entity.id
_entity.type
_entity.pdbx_description
1 polymer ?
#
loop_
_entity_poly.entity_id
_entity_poly.type
_entity_poly.pdbx_seq_one_letter_code
_entity_poly.pdbx_strand_id
1 'polypeptide(L)'
;MENNELYYNLFKQDTISRTCIRDGGRDEVCKPYQIQIDFESRSKLIEWLNELVEIYKLQPETLYIAVNMIDLYILKNVVPIGSYQLLAATSLYTATKYNETNYPALSEFIYLCDGLYSRSNFIEMEHNILKFCHYSLSLISYTTVAYAMIAKDNPPEDFVDYLINFSRKTLLTKGITLMKPTEVAKSILDLMENGFNVDPNDLLKKIKMYIVNAIKN
;
A
#
# COMPACT_ATOMS: atom_id res chain seq x y z
N MET A 1 3.14 -17.50 14.50
CA MET A 1 4.28 -17.98 13.68
C MET A 1 3.83 -18.37 12.27
N GLU A 2 2.75 -19.14 12.09
CA GLU A 2 2.20 -19.48 10.75
C GLU A 2 1.87 -18.27 9.84
N ASN A 3 1.33 -17.18 10.41
CA ASN A 3 1.01 -15.96 9.64
C ASN A 3 2.23 -15.21 9.06
N ASN A 4 3.45 -15.49 9.53
CA ASN A 4 4.68 -14.90 8.96
C ASN A 4 5.29 -15.78 7.87
N GLU A 5 5.00 -17.07 7.86
CA GLU A 5 5.50 -18.03 6.87
C GLU A 5 4.63 -18.07 5.60
N LEU A 6 3.29 -18.04 5.75
CA LEU A 6 2.38 -17.82 4.62
C LEU A 6 2.68 -16.48 3.93
N TYR A 7 2.98 -15.46 4.74
CA TYR A 7 3.46 -14.17 4.28
C TYR A 7 4.73 -14.37 3.45
N TYR A 8 5.82 -14.92 4.02
CA TYR A 8 7.08 -15.19 3.33
C TYR A 8 6.92 -15.90 1.96
N ASN A 9 5.97 -16.83 1.85
CA ASN A 9 5.69 -17.52 0.60
C ASN A 9 4.98 -16.65 -0.46
N LEU A 10 4.03 -15.78 -0.05
CA LEU A 10 3.46 -14.75 -0.92
C LEU A 10 4.52 -13.76 -1.42
N PHE A 11 5.49 -13.39 -0.56
CA PHE A 11 6.63 -12.54 -0.97
C PHE A 11 7.46 -13.15 -2.07
N LYS A 12 7.77 -14.45 -1.93
CA LYS A 12 8.69 -15.12 -2.84
C LYS A 12 8.14 -15.23 -4.25
N GLN A 13 6.83 -15.39 -4.45
CA GLN A 13 6.26 -15.55 -5.79
C GLN A 13 5.99 -14.21 -6.52
N ASP A 14 5.43 -13.21 -5.84
CA ASP A 14 5.05 -11.94 -6.49
C ASP A 14 6.16 -10.87 -6.48
N THR A 15 7.07 -10.90 -5.50
CA THR A 15 8.24 -10.01 -5.52
C THR A 15 9.21 -10.43 -6.61
N ILE A 16 9.44 -11.74 -6.81
CA ILE A 16 10.28 -12.24 -7.91
C ILE A 16 9.71 -11.75 -9.26
N SER A 17 8.41 -11.78 -9.50
CA SER A 17 7.88 -11.26 -10.78
C SER A 17 7.97 -9.73 -10.91
N ARG A 18 7.76 -8.94 -9.84
CA ARG A 18 7.88 -7.47 -9.92
C ARG A 18 9.31 -6.92 -9.89
N THR A 19 10.24 -7.54 -9.17
CA THR A 19 11.65 -7.13 -9.13
C THR A 19 12.45 -7.76 -10.28
N CYS A 20 12.16 -8.99 -10.72
CA CYS A 20 12.92 -9.59 -11.84
C CYS A 20 12.58 -8.95 -13.20
N ILE A 21 11.37 -8.41 -13.38
CA ILE A 21 11.04 -7.59 -14.56
C ILE A 21 11.78 -6.24 -14.51
N ARG A 22 12.11 -5.72 -13.31
CA ARG A 22 12.67 -4.38 -13.10
C ARG A 22 14.20 -4.34 -13.01
N ASP A 23 14.86 -5.41 -12.56
CA ASP A 23 16.31 -5.48 -12.35
C ASP A 23 17.11 -6.12 -13.50
N GLY A 24 16.46 -6.46 -14.62
CA GLY A 24 17.15 -7.03 -15.78
C GLY A 24 17.90 -8.35 -15.46
N GLY A 25 17.36 -9.16 -14.53
CA GLY A 25 17.90 -10.49 -14.25
C GLY A 25 19.23 -10.53 -13.49
N ARG A 26 19.56 -9.53 -12.67
CA ARG A 26 20.68 -9.67 -11.71
C ARG A 26 20.20 -10.27 -10.40
N ASP A 27 20.54 -11.54 -10.19
CA ASP A 27 20.41 -12.28 -8.95
C ASP A 27 21.29 -11.65 -7.85
N GLU A 28 20.87 -10.52 -7.29
CA GLU A 28 21.40 -10.09 -6.00
C GLU A 28 20.86 -11.03 -4.92
N VAL A 29 21.78 -11.76 -4.29
CA VAL A 29 21.52 -12.69 -3.19
C VAL A 29 20.68 -11.99 -2.13
N CYS A 30 19.39 -12.33 -2.10
CA CYS A 30 18.42 -11.72 -1.21
C CYS A 30 18.74 -12.16 0.24
N LYS A 31 19.20 -11.22 1.08
CA LYS A 31 19.33 -11.45 2.53
C LYS A 31 17.99 -11.98 3.07
N PRO A 32 17.99 -12.89 4.07
CA PRO A 32 16.75 -13.42 4.62
C PRO A 32 15.85 -12.26 5.09
N TYR A 33 14.62 -12.21 4.56
CA TYR A 33 13.62 -11.20 4.88
C TYR A 33 13.41 -11.14 6.40
N GLN A 34 13.77 -10.03 7.03
CA GLN A 34 13.50 -9.75 8.45
C GLN A 34 12.43 -8.68 8.53
N ILE A 35 11.14 -9.08 8.50
CA ILE A 35 10.04 -8.15 8.77
C ILE A 35 10.09 -7.81 10.25
N GLN A 36 10.67 -6.65 10.58
CA GLN A 36 10.77 -6.17 11.96
C GLN A 36 9.61 -5.26 12.37
N ILE A 37 8.88 -4.68 11.41
CA ILE A 37 7.64 -3.98 11.72
C ILE A 37 6.58 -5.03 12.01
N ASP A 38 6.17 -5.13 13.27
CA ASP A 38 5.03 -5.95 13.65
C ASP A 38 3.74 -5.35 13.03
N PHE A 39 2.73 -6.21 12.86
CA PHE A 39 1.49 -5.82 12.20
C PHE A 39 0.76 -4.66 12.90
N GLU A 40 0.87 -4.57 14.23
CA GLU A 40 0.22 -3.54 15.02
C GLU A 40 0.86 -2.18 14.75
N SER A 41 2.19 -2.12 14.74
CA SER A 41 2.95 -0.92 14.36
C SER A 41 2.62 -0.45 12.94
N ARG A 42 2.57 -1.37 11.97
CA ARG A 42 2.16 -1.03 10.58
C ARG A 42 0.73 -0.48 10.54
N SER A 43 -0.20 -1.11 11.25
CA SER A 43 -1.62 -0.72 11.22
C SER A 43 -1.79 0.69 11.80
N LYS A 44 -1.16 1.00 12.93
CA LYS A 44 -1.14 2.34 13.53
C LYS A 44 -0.59 3.40 12.58
N LEU A 45 0.49 3.10 11.85
CA LEU A 45 1.03 4.03 10.85
C LEU A 45 0.02 4.29 9.72
N ILE A 46 -0.64 3.26 9.21
CA ILE A 46 -1.59 3.41 8.10
C ILE A 46 -2.89 4.09 8.54
N GLU A 47 -3.36 3.83 9.76
CA GLU A 47 -4.46 4.58 10.38
C GLU A 47 -4.11 6.07 10.46
N TRP A 48 -2.91 6.40 10.94
CA TRP A 48 -2.44 7.78 10.97
C TRP A 48 -2.34 8.40 9.56
N LEU A 49 -1.82 7.68 8.56
CA LEU A 49 -1.80 8.19 7.17
C LEU A 49 -3.21 8.39 6.59
N ASN A 50 -4.16 7.53 6.94
CA ASN A 50 -5.57 7.67 6.54
C ASN A 50 -6.19 8.97 7.08
N GLU A 51 -5.87 9.36 8.31
CA GLU A 51 -6.29 10.63 8.91
C GLU A 51 -5.68 11.81 8.15
N LEU A 52 -4.37 11.77 7.85
CA LEU A 52 -3.71 12.82 7.08
C LEU A 52 -4.30 12.99 5.68
N VAL A 53 -4.64 11.89 5.01
CA VAL A 53 -5.30 11.89 3.69
C VAL A 53 -6.66 12.58 3.75
N GLU A 54 -7.43 12.40 4.83
CA GLU A 54 -8.69 13.13 5.01
C GLU A 54 -8.46 14.62 5.28
N ILE A 55 -7.52 14.95 6.17
CA ILE A 55 -7.18 16.33 6.54
C ILE A 55 -6.75 17.13 5.30
N TYR A 56 -5.87 16.56 4.48
CA TYR A 56 -5.34 17.18 3.28
C TYR A 56 -6.20 16.97 2.03
N LYS A 57 -7.31 16.22 2.15
CA LYS A 57 -8.22 15.88 1.04
C LYS A 57 -7.48 15.28 -0.16
N LEU A 58 -6.54 14.39 0.13
CA LEU A 58 -5.73 13.71 -0.89
C LEU A 58 -6.54 12.63 -1.59
N GLN A 59 -6.17 12.31 -2.83
CA GLN A 59 -6.77 11.22 -3.58
C GLN A 59 -6.45 9.86 -2.91
N PRO A 60 -7.38 8.89 -2.95
CA PRO A 60 -7.14 7.53 -2.44
C PRO A 60 -5.90 6.86 -3.05
N GLU A 61 -5.62 7.13 -4.32
CA GLU A 61 -4.44 6.69 -5.05
C GLU A 61 -3.14 7.14 -4.37
N THR A 62 -3.12 8.35 -3.80
CA THR A 62 -1.96 8.87 -3.06
C THR A 62 -1.65 8.03 -1.83
N LEU A 63 -2.68 7.63 -1.08
CA LEU A 63 -2.51 6.71 0.04
C LEU A 63 -2.02 5.34 -0.42
N TYR A 64 -2.59 4.80 -1.51
CA TYR A 64 -2.17 3.51 -2.06
C TYR A 64 -0.68 3.50 -2.41
N ILE A 65 -0.19 4.55 -3.09
CA ILE A 65 1.22 4.70 -3.46
C ILE A 65 2.10 4.79 -2.20
N ALA A 66 1.69 5.57 -1.20
CA ALA A 66 2.40 5.70 0.07
C ALA A 66 2.53 4.36 0.80
N VAL A 67 1.42 3.64 0.97
CA VAL A 67 1.40 2.33 1.65
C VAL A 67 2.20 1.30 0.87
N ASN A 68 2.15 1.31 -0.47
CA ASN A 68 2.97 0.42 -1.28
C ASN A 68 4.47 0.71 -1.09
N MET A 69 4.90 1.98 -1.05
CA MET A 69 6.31 2.32 -0.76
C MET A 69 6.74 1.84 0.62
N ILE A 70 5.90 2.02 1.65
CA ILE A 70 6.18 1.53 3.01
C ILE A 70 6.33 0.01 2.99
N ASP A 71 5.34 -0.69 2.44
CA ASP A 71 5.33 -2.15 2.37
C ASP A 71 6.54 -2.67 1.59
N LEU A 72 6.92 -2.05 0.47
CA LEU A 72 8.11 -2.43 -0.28
C LEU A 72 9.40 -2.19 0.52
N TYR A 73 9.52 -1.03 1.16
CA TYR A 73 10.75 -0.62 1.85
C TYR A 73 11.07 -1.54 3.04
N ILE A 74 10.06 -1.89 3.84
CA ILE A 74 10.22 -2.72 5.05
C ILE A 74 10.52 -4.19 4.75
N LEU A 75 10.41 -4.61 3.48
CA LEU A 75 10.70 -5.98 3.10
C LEU A 75 12.17 -6.29 3.01
N LYS A 76 12.95 -5.33 2.52
CA LYS A 76 14.39 -5.51 2.31
C LYS A 76 15.23 -4.66 3.26
N ASN A 77 14.62 -3.75 4.02
CA ASN A 77 15.32 -2.87 4.95
C ASN A 77 14.85 -3.10 6.39
N VAL A 78 15.83 -3.16 7.30
CA VAL A 78 15.57 -3.08 8.74
C VAL A 78 15.41 -1.62 9.11
N VAL A 79 14.22 -1.26 9.60
CA VAL A 79 13.90 0.10 10.03
C VAL A 79 13.83 0.10 11.56
N PRO A 80 14.55 1.00 12.25
CA PRO A 80 14.39 1.16 13.69
C PRO A 80 12.98 1.62 14.04
N ILE A 81 12.43 1.16 15.17
CA ILE A 81 11.10 1.58 15.66
C ILE A 81 10.97 3.10 15.72
N GLY A 82 12.03 3.79 16.16
CA GLY A 82 12.08 5.26 16.22
C GLY A 82 12.11 5.97 14.85
N SER A 83 12.07 5.23 13.74
CA SER A 83 12.05 5.78 12.38
C SER A 83 10.79 5.38 11.59
N TYR A 84 9.86 4.66 12.21
CA TYR A 84 8.61 4.22 11.57
C TYR A 84 7.74 5.39 11.13
N GLN A 85 7.56 6.39 12.01
CA GLN A 85 6.80 7.58 11.67
C GLN A 85 7.48 8.39 10.56
N LEU A 86 8.82 8.53 10.60
CA LEU A 86 9.58 9.20 9.53
C LEU A 86 9.39 8.48 8.18
N LEU A 87 9.49 7.15 8.16
CA LEU A 87 9.25 6.36 6.95
C LEU A 87 7.84 6.60 6.41
N ALA A 88 6.82 6.53 7.26
CA ALA A 88 5.43 6.69 6.86
C ALA A 88 5.14 8.12 6.35
N ALA A 89 5.56 9.14 7.09
CA ALA A 89 5.40 10.53 6.74
C ALA A 89 6.10 10.86 5.41
N THR A 90 7.34 10.39 5.26
CA THR A 90 8.13 10.63 4.04
C THR A 90 7.54 9.89 2.83
N SER A 91 7.01 8.68 3.03
CA SER A 91 6.32 7.93 1.98
C SER A 91 5.07 8.67 1.51
N LEU A 92 4.24 9.19 2.43
CA LEU A 92 3.07 9.98 2.06
C LEU A 92 3.47 11.30 1.38
N TYR A 93 4.45 12.02 1.90
CA TYR A 93 4.99 13.23 1.26
C TYR A 93 5.47 12.95 -0.17
N THR A 94 6.24 11.87 -0.37
CA THR A 94 6.70 11.44 -1.71
C THR A 94 5.53 11.14 -2.64
N ALA A 95 4.51 10.44 -2.14
CA ALA A 95 3.30 10.11 -2.91
C ALA A 95 2.51 11.37 -3.30
N THR A 96 2.38 12.36 -2.40
CA THR A 96 1.69 13.62 -2.71
C THR A 96 2.38 14.38 -3.83
N LYS A 97 3.71 14.46 -3.83
CA LYS A 97 4.47 15.09 -4.92
C LYS A 97 4.29 14.40 -6.26
N TYR A 98 4.03 13.09 -6.24
CA TYR A 98 3.89 12.30 -7.46
C TYR A 98 2.47 12.36 -8.04
N ASN A 99 1.44 12.30 -7.20
CA ASN A 99 0.05 12.08 -7.63
C ASN A 99 -0.82 13.33 -7.52
N GLU A 100 -0.49 14.29 -6.66
CA GLU A 100 -1.33 15.46 -6.40
C GLU A 100 -0.89 16.68 -7.22
N THR A 101 -1.87 17.45 -7.69
CA THR A 101 -1.58 18.76 -8.32
C THR A 101 -1.13 19.79 -7.29
N ASN A 102 -1.71 19.75 -6.10
CA ASN A 102 -1.36 20.59 -4.96
C ASN A 102 -0.97 19.67 -3.80
N TYR A 103 0.28 19.71 -3.38
CA TYR A 103 0.79 18.88 -2.30
C TYR A 103 1.23 19.75 -1.10
N PRO A 104 1.11 19.25 0.15
CA PRO A 104 1.51 19.99 1.34
C PRO A 104 3.02 20.27 1.36
N ALA A 105 3.43 21.36 1.99
CA ALA A 105 4.84 21.68 2.13
C ALA A 105 5.53 20.71 3.10
N LEU A 106 6.82 20.43 2.87
CA LEU A 106 7.60 19.56 3.76
C LEU A 106 7.60 20.03 5.23
N SER A 107 7.52 21.35 5.45
CA SER A 107 7.41 21.93 6.80
C SER A 107 6.17 21.47 7.55
N GLU A 108 5.07 21.17 6.84
CA GLU A 108 3.85 20.66 7.46
C GLU A 108 4.04 19.21 7.95
N PHE A 109 4.71 18.36 7.17
CA PHE A 109 5.07 17.01 7.60
C PHE A 109 6.04 17.01 8.78
N ILE A 110 7.00 17.95 8.82
CA ILE A 110 7.89 18.13 9.98
C ILE A 110 7.07 18.52 11.22
N TYR A 111 6.11 19.43 11.06
CA TYR A 111 5.22 19.86 12.13
C TYR A 111 4.34 18.72 12.64
N LEU A 112 3.79 17.88 11.76
CA LEU A 112 2.98 16.70 12.12
C LEU A 112 3.76 15.63 12.90
N CYS A 113 5.09 15.65 12.83
CA CYS A 113 5.95 14.78 13.63
C CYS A 113 6.49 15.49 14.87
N ASP A 114 5.82 16.55 15.35
CA ASP A 114 6.21 17.36 16.51
C ASP A 114 7.67 17.87 16.45
N GLY A 115 8.21 18.08 15.25
CA GLY A 115 9.60 18.49 15.05
C GLY A 115 10.64 17.43 15.42
N LEU A 116 10.24 16.18 15.66
CA LEU A 116 11.13 15.07 16.00
C LEU A 116 12.18 14.80 14.90
N TYR A 117 11.83 15.12 13.65
CA TYR A 117 12.70 14.93 12.50
C TYR A 117 12.99 16.25 11.80
N SER A 118 14.25 16.43 11.43
CA SER A 118 14.69 17.59 10.66
C SER A 118 14.38 17.44 9.16
N ARG A 119 14.45 18.56 8.42
CA ARG A 119 14.35 18.55 6.96
C ARG A 119 15.35 17.58 6.31
N SER A 120 16.58 17.48 6.82
CA SER A 120 17.58 16.54 6.28
C SER A 120 17.18 15.09 6.49
N ASN A 121 16.53 14.75 7.61
CA ASN A 121 16.03 13.39 7.84
C ASN A 121 14.96 13.00 6.81
N PHE A 122 14.03 13.90 6.50
CA PHE A 122 13.03 13.65 5.45
C PHE A 122 13.65 13.51 4.07
N ILE A 123 14.59 14.38 3.70
CA ILE A 123 15.27 14.32 2.40
C ILE A 123 16.07 13.03 2.26
N GLU A 124 16.78 12.61 3.31
CA GLU A 124 17.55 11.37 3.31
C GLU A 124 16.65 10.14 3.21
N MET A 125 15.55 10.11 3.99
CA MET A 125 14.57 9.02 3.92
C MET A 125 13.93 8.95 2.53
N GLU A 126 13.56 10.09 1.95
CA GLU A 126 12.97 10.15 0.61
C GLU A 126 13.93 9.61 -0.45
N HIS A 127 15.20 10.00 -0.38
CA HIS A 127 16.23 9.49 -1.27
C HIS A 127 16.35 7.97 -1.17
N ASN A 128 16.34 7.43 0.05
CA ASN A 128 16.45 5.98 0.29
C ASN A 128 15.22 5.22 -0.25
N ILE A 129 14.01 5.72 -0.01
CA ILE A 129 12.77 5.15 -0.54
C ILE A 129 12.79 5.15 -2.08
N LEU A 130 13.08 6.30 -2.70
CA LEU A 130 13.07 6.43 -4.16
C LEU A 130 14.12 5.54 -4.82
N LYS A 131 15.33 5.48 -4.25
CA LYS A 131 16.40 4.59 -4.72
C LYS A 131 15.97 3.13 -4.62
N PHE A 132 15.32 2.75 -3.52
CA PHE A 132 14.81 1.40 -3.32
C PHE A 132 13.69 1.05 -4.32
N CYS A 133 12.80 1.99 -4.62
CA CYS A 133 11.74 1.81 -5.60
C CYS A 133 12.22 1.94 -7.06
N HIS A 134 13.52 2.16 -7.29
CA HIS A 134 14.09 2.47 -8.61
C HIS A 134 13.34 3.61 -9.31
N TYR A 135 12.85 4.60 -8.54
CA TYR A 135 12.04 5.73 -9.01
C TYR A 135 10.74 5.32 -9.74
N SER A 136 10.30 4.06 -9.64
CA SER A 136 9.13 3.55 -10.33
C SER A 136 7.91 3.53 -9.40
N LEU A 137 7.29 4.70 -9.29
CA LEU A 137 6.09 4.96 -8.47
C LEU A 137 4.77 4.82 -9.24
N SER A 138 4.82 4.57 -10.55
CA SER A 138 3.67 4.42 -11.45
C SER A 138 2.90 3.13 -11.16
N LEU A 139 2.15 3.14 -10.07
CA LEU A 139 1.39 2.02 -9.57
C LEU A 139 -0.09 2.27 -9.81
N ILE A 140 -0.73 1.31 -10.48
CA ILE A 140 -2.18 1.33 -10.65
C ILE A 140 -2.76 0.58 -9.45
N SER A 141 -3.62 1.26 -8.68
CA SER A 141 -4.29 0.65 -7.54
C SER A 141 -5.29 -0.43 -8.00
N TYR A 142 -5.56 -1.41 -7.15
CA TYR A 142 -6.59 -2.42 -7.46
C TYR A 142 -7.99 -1.82 -7.62
N THR A 143 -8.26 -0.67 -6.99
CA THR A 143 -9.54 0.04 -7.15
C THR A 143 -9.64 0.71 -8.51
N THR A 144 -8.56 1.35 -8.99
CA THR A 144 -8.50 1.90 -10.35
C THR A 144 -8.68 0.79 -11.39
N VAL A 145 -8.07 -0.38 -11.19
CA VAL A 145 -8.26 -1.55 -12.08
C VAL A 145 -9.70 -2.05 -12.03
N ALA A 146 -10.30 -2.17 -10.84
CA ALA A 146 -11.70 -2.60 -10.69
C ALA A 146 -12.67 -1.64 -11.41
N TYR A 147 -12.46 -0.33 -11.26
CA TYR A 147 -13.21 0.69 -11.98
C TYR A 147 -13.07 0.53 -13.50
N ALA A 148 -11.84 0.42 -13.99
CA ALA A 148 -11.57 0.28 -15.42
C ALA A 148 -12.22 -0.99 -16.03
N MET A 149 -12.34 -2.07 -15.27
CA MET A 149 -12.94 -3.33 -15.73
C MET A 149 -14.43 -3.20 -16.04
N ILE A 150 -15.17 -2.39 -15.29
CA ILE A 150 -16.62 -2.23 -15.46
C ILE A 150 -17.03 -0.87 -16.02
N ALA A 151 -16.08 0.01 -16.33
CA ALA A 151 -16.35 1.36 -16.83
C ALA A 151 -17.21 1.36 -18.12
N LYS A 152 -17.11 0.31 -18.93
CA LYS A 152 -17.92 0.14 -20.15
C LYS A 152 -19.34 -0.37 -19.87
N ASP A 153 -19.54 -1.03 -18.74
CA ASP A 153 -20.79 -1.67 -18.35
C ASP A 153 -21.65 -0.75 -17.46
N ASN A 154 -21.34 0.55 -17.47
CA ASN A 154 -22.02 1.60 -16.72
C ASN A 154 -22.05 1.30 -15.20
N PRO A 155 -20.94 1.56 -14.48
CA PRO A 155 -20.84 1.20 -13.07
C PRO A 155 -21.97 1.82 -12.24
N PRO A 156 -22.40 1.18 -11.14
CA PRO A 156 -23.35 1.78 -10.20
C PRO A 156 -22.88 3.15 -9.72
N GLU A 157 -23.82 4.07 -9.47
CA GLU A 157 -23.52 5.45 -9.06
C GLU A 157 -22.64 5.50 -7.79
N ASP A 158 -22.95 4.64 -6.80
CA ASP A 158 -22.24 4.55 -5.53
C ASP A 158 -20.92 3.76 -5.61
N PHE A 159 -20.52 3.27 -6.80
CA PHE A 159 -19.38 2.37 -6.93
C PHE A 159 -18.05 3.05 -6.58
N VAL A 160 -17.90 4.32 -6.95
CA VAL A 160 -16.70 5.09 -6.64
C VAL A 160 -16.53 5.23 -5.13
N ASP A 161 -17.59 5.61 -4.42
CA ASP A 161 -17.58 5.74 -2.97
C ASP A 161 -17.32 4.39 -2.28
N TYR A 162 -17.89 3.31 -2.82
CA TYR A 162 -17.57 1.96 -2.38
C TYR A 162 -16.07 1.66 -2.53
N LEU A 163 -15.46 1.93 -3.69
CA LEU A 163 -14.04 1.69 -3.93
C LEU A 163 -13.15 2.53 -3.00
N ILE A 164 -13.51 3.79 -2.75
CA ILE A 164 -12.77 4.66 -1.81
C ILE A 164 -12.77 4.05 -0.41
N ASN A 165 -13.96 3.73 0.11
CA ASN A 165 -14.11 3.13 1.43
C ASN A 165 -13.43 1.76 1.53
N PHE A 166 -13.53 0.96 0.47
CA PHE A 166 -12.86 -0.31 0.34
C PHE A 166 -11.35 -0.15 0.43
N SER A 167 -10.76 0.77 -0.34
CA SER A 167 -9.32 1.01 -0.36
C SER A 167 -8.79 1.38 1.02
N ARG A 168 -9.42 2.37 1.68
CA ARG A 168 -9.02 2.84 3.02
C ARG A 168 -8.96 1.71 4.05
N LYS A 169 -9.96 0.83 4.05
CA LYS A 169 -10.04 -0.31 4.99
C LYS A 169 -9.11 -1.44 4.62
N THR A 170 -8.98 -1.75 3.34
CA THR A 170 -8.21 -2.90 2.90
C THR A 170 -6.70 -2.64 2.93
N LEU A 171 -6.23 -1.39 2.83
CA LEU A 171 -4.82 -1.04 3.03
C LEU A 171 -4.29 -1.37 4.45
N LEU A 172 -5.17 -1.45 5.45
CA LEU A 172 -4.84 -1.98 6.78
C LEU A 172 -4.55 -3.48 6.75
N THR A 173 -5.01 -4.21 5.73
CA THR A 173 -4.70 -5.63 5.57
C THR A 173 -3.28 -5.83 5.09
N LYS A 174 -2.60 -6.75 5.78
CA LYS A 174 -1.22 -7.15 5.50
C LYS A 174 -1.07 -7.63 4.05
N GLY A 175 -0.13 -7.03 3.32
CA GLY A 175 0.34 -7.51 2.02
C GLY A 175 -0.58 -7.28 0.83
N ILE A 176 -1.71 -6.59 0.99
CA ILE A 176 -2.65 -6.37 -0.13
C ILE A 176 -2.03 -5.56 -1.28
N THR A 177 -1.13 -4.63 -0.96
CA THR A 177 -0.43 -3.78 -1.93
C THR A 177 0.55 -4.55 -2.81
N LEU A 178 0.88 -5.78 -2.41
CA LEU A 178 1.91 -6.60 -3.05
C LEU A 178 1.31 -7.62 -4.02
N MET A 179 0.03 -7.96 -3.81
CA MET A 179 -0.75 -8.80 -4.71
C MET A 179 -0.97 -8.09 -6.04
N LYS A 180 -1.16 -8.86 -7.13
CA LYS A 180 -1.47 -8.30 -8.45
C LYS A 180 -2.78 -7.51 -8.39
N PRO A 181 -2.79 -6.22 -8.81
CA PRO A 181 -3.99 -5.39 -8.73
C PRO A 181 -5.18 -5.99 -9.48
N THR A 182 -4.92 -6.73 -10.56
CA THR A 182 -5.93 -7.43 -11.36
C THR A 182 -6.65 -8.55 -10.59
N GLU A 183 -5.95 -9.29 -9.73
CA GLU A 183 -6.56 -10.39 -8.97
C GLU A 183 -7.42 -9.83 -7.83
N VAL A 184 -6.92 -8.80 -7.14
CA VAL A 184 -7.69 -8.07 -6.13
C VAL A 184 -8.91 -7.39 -6.77
N ALA A 185 -8.76 -6.78 -7.94
CA ALA A 185 -9.86 -6.16 -8.68
C ALA A 185 -10.99 -7.14 -9.03
N LYS A 186 -10.65 -8.32 -9.58
CA LYS A 186 -11.66 -9.37 -9.83
C LYS A 186 -12.38 -9.78 -8.55
N SER A 187 -11.63 -9.97 -7.46
CA SER A 187 -12.20 -10.30 -6.14
C SER A 187 -13.20 -9.23 -5.67
N ILE A 188 -12.91 -7.95 -5.91
CA ILE A 188 -13.81 -6.84 -5.58
C ILE A 188 -15.13 -6.97 -6.35
N LEU A 189 -15.05 -7.21 -7.66
CA LEU A 189 -16.22 -7.31 -8.54
C LEU A 189 -17.09 -8.52 -8.19
N ASP A 190 -16.49 -9.68 -7.94
CA ASP A 190 -17.22 -10.89 -7.52
C ASP A 190 -17.96 -10.66 -6.18
N LEU A 191 -17.37 -9.89 -5.26
CA LEU A 191 -18.02 -9.53 -3.99
C LEU A 191 -19.20 -8.58 -4.19
N MET A 192 -19.16 -7.72 -5.22
CA MET A 192 -20.26 -6.83 -5.57
C MET A 192 -21.46 -7.58 -6.15
N GLU A 193 -21.23 -8.59 -6.99
CA GLU A 193 -22.30 -9.45 -7.52
C GLU A 193 -23.11 -10.14 -6.40
N ASN A 194 -22.47 -10.34 -5.25
CA ASN A 194 -23.09 -10.90 -4.04
C ASN A 194 -23.79 -9.85 -3.14
N GLY A 195 -23.98 -8.61 -3.60
CA GLY A 195 -25.05 -7.74 -3.13
C GLY A 195 -24.69 -6.50 -2.31
N PHE A 196 -23.52 -5.87 -2.48
CA PHE A 196 -23.10 -4.53 -1.96
C PHE A 196 -23.28 -4.21 -0.46
N ASN A 197 -23.96 -5.04 0.31
CA ASN A 197 -24.44 -4.80 1.67
C ASN A 197 -23.64 -5.65 2.67
N VAL A 198 -22.35 -5.79 2.39
CA VAL A 198 -21.43 -6.59 3.21
C VAL A 198 -20.79 -5.63 4.20
N ASP A 199 -20.93 -5.91 5.50
CA ASP A 199 -20.17 -5.21 6.54
C ASP A 199 -18.69 -5.17 6.10
N PRO A 200 -18.06 -3.99 6.04
CA PRO A 200 -16.68 -3.88 5.60
C PRO A 200 -15.68 -4.76 6.38
N ASN A 201 -15.99 -5.14 7.61
CA ASN A 201 -15.20 -6.12 8.38
C ASN A 201 -15.42 -7.57 7.91
N ASP A 202 -16.64 -7.94 7.54
CA ASP A 202 -16.96 -9.21 6.90
C ASP A 202 -16.38 -9.28 5.48
N LEU A 203 -16.35 -8.15 4.79
CA LEU A 203 -15.76 -8.00 3.48
C LEU A 203 -14.24 -8.26 3.56
N LEU A 204 -13.55 -7.72 4.56
CA LEU A 204 -12.13 -7.99 4.80
C LEU A 204 -11.85 -9.49 5.03
N LYS A 205 -12.72 -10.16 5.78
CA LYS A 205 -12.64 -11.60 6.06
C LYS A 205 -12.93 -12.43 4.81
N LYS A 206 -13.92 -12.03 4.01
CA LYS A 206 -14.27 -12.65 2.73
C LYS A 206 -13.19 -12.43 1.67
N ILE A 207 -12.62 -11.23 1.57
CA ILE A 207 -11.48 -10.94 0.69
C ILE A 207 -10.29 -11.82 1.11
N LYS A 208 -9.96 -11.89 2.40
CA LYS A 208 -8.90 -12.79 2.87
C LYS A 208 -9.18 -14.24 2.48
N MET A 209 -10.42 -14.72 2.64
CA MET A 209 -10.80 -16.10 2.30
C MET A 209 -10.81 -16.35 0.79
N TYR A 210 -11.36 -15.43 0.00
CA TYR A 210 -11.42 -15.47 -1.46
C TYR A 210 -10.01 -15.41 -2.06
N ILE A 211 -9.17 -14.49 -1.60
CA ILE A 211 -7.76 -14.38 -2.02
C ILE A 211 -6.99 -15.66 -1.66
N VAL A 212 -7.15 -16.18 -0.43
CA VAL A 212 -6.51 -17.45 -0.03
C VAL A 212 -6.99 -18.62 -0.88
N ASN A 213 -8.25 -18.64 -1.31
CA ASN A 213 -8.79 -19.69 -2.18
C ASN A 213 -8.37 -19.52 -3.65
N ALA A 214 -8.31 -18.29 -4.16
CA ALA A 214 -7.85 -17.98 -5.51
C ALA A 214 -6.36 -18.27 -5.72
N ILE A 215 -5.55 -18.20 -4.67
CA ILE A 215 -4.11 -18.52 -4.69
C ILE A 215 -3.84 -20.04 -4.60
N LYS A 216 -4.80 -20.83 -4.10
CA LYS A 216 -4.66 -22.29 -3.94
C LYS A 216 -5.01 -23.09 -5.19
N ASN A 217 -5.65 -22.47 -6.18
CA ASN A 217 -6.05 -23.07 -7.45
C ASN A 217 -5.14 -22.59 -8.59
#